data_AF-A0A934CT17-F1
#
_entry.id   AF-A0A934CT17-F1
#
_cell.length_a   1.000
_cell.length_b   1.000
_cell.length_c   1.000
_cell.angle_alpha   90.00
_cell.angle_beta   90.00
_cell.angle_gamma   90.00
#
_symmetry.space_group_name_H-M   'P 1'
#
loop_
_entity.id
_entity.type
_entity.pdbx_description
1 polymer ?
#
loop_
_entity_poly.entity_id
_entity_poly.type
_entity_poly.pdbx_seq_one_letter_code
_entity_poly.pdbx_strand_id
1 'polypeptide(L)'
;MENCIYIVLLAVHNIALVGCAAAPFYNLRLVNQRAQFGKKLLYQLDKVVEDTIQGLEPYCWTFILLLFVTGFGFPAVYYAFHGQMKEFNQTVFIAFVLKHIFVLGMVSIAFYITFFINPKIKEAFSKFSPDTAPDEETVNKFFGLRAKRKQLCKVCFVFALLVLIVSPLLRF
;
A
#
# COMPACT_ATOMS: atom_id res chain seq x y z
N MET A 1 15.50 23.04 -19.24
CA MET A 1 15.66 22.53 -17.86
C MET A 1 14.36 21.92 -17.34
N GLU A 2 13.23 22.60 -17.52
CA GLU A 2 11.87 22.12 -17.19
C GLU A 2 11.61 20.66 -17.63
N ASN A 3 11.78 20.35 -18.93
CA ASN A 3 11.55 19.00 -19.46
C ASN A 3 12.40 17.92 -18.78
N CYS A 4 13.65 18.22 -18.43
CA CYS A 4 14.52 17.26 -17.73
C CYS A 4 13.99 16.97 -16.31
N ILE A 5 13.62 18.02 -15.57
CA ILE A 5 13.05 17.89 -14.22
C ILE A 5 11.73 17.12 -14.28
N TYR A 6 10.89 17.44 -15.26
CA TYR A 6 9.63 16.74 -15.49
C TYR A 6 9.84 15.25 -15.76
N ILE A 7 10.78 14.87 -16.64
CA ILE A 7 11.07 13.46 -16.96
C ILE A 7 11.57 12.72 -15.73
N VAL A 8 12.48 13.31 -14.96
CA VAL A 8 12.99 12.72 -13.72
C VAL A 8 11.84 12.53 -12.72
N LEU A 9 11.00 13.55 -12.54
CA LEU A 9 9.85 13.49 -11.66
C LEU A 9 8.87 12.39 -12.09
N LEU A 10 8.59 12.27 -13.38
CA LEU A 10 7.74 11.23 -13.94
C LEU A 10 8.30 9.83 -13.70
N ALA A 11 9.61 9.65 -13.90
CA ALA A 11 10.28 8.38 -13.63
C ALA A 11 10.16 7.98 -12.14
N VAL A 12 10.46 8.91 -11.22
CA VAL A 12 10.34 8.66 -9.78
C VAL A 12 8.88 8.39 -9.38
N HIS A 13 7.93 9.15 -9.93
CA HIS A 13 6.50 8.96 -9.67
C HIS A 13 6.03 7.56 -10.09
N ASN A 14 6.44 7.09 -11.27
CA ASN A 14 6.09 5.77 -11.78
C ASN A 14 6.74 4.65 -10.96
N ILE A 15 8.00 4.79 -10.56
CA ILE A 15 8.67 3.84 -9.65
C ILE A 15 7.93 3.78 -8.32
N ALA A 16 7.55 4.93 -7.75
CA ALA A 16 6.80 5.01 -6.51
C ALA A 16 5.43 4.33 -6.63
N LEU A 17 4.73 4.56 -7.74
CA LEU A 17 3.44 3.92 -8.02
C LEU A 17 3.56 2.39 -8.09
N VAL A 18 4.53 1.88 -8.85
CA VAL A 18 4.76 0.44 -8.99
C VAL A 18 5.17 -0.17 -7.66
N GLY A 19 6.11 0.44 -6.93
CA GLY A 19 6.53 -0.02 -5.61
C GLY A 19 5.38 -0.06 -4.60
N CYS A 20 4.51 0.96 -4.64
CA CYS A 20 3.32 1.04 -3.81
C CYS A 20 2.28 -0.05 -4.14
N ALA A 21 2.10 -0.40 -5.42
CA ALA A 21 1.18 -1.45 -5.84
C ALA A 21 1.75 -2.87 -5.66
N ALA A 22 3.09 -3.00 -5.69
CA ALA A 22 3.77 -4.29 -5.56
C ALA A 22 3.55 -4.93 -4.19
N ALA A 23 3.69 -4.16 -3.10
CA ALA A 23 3.53 -4.67 -1.75
C ALA A 23 2.16 -5.37 -1.52
N PRO A 24 0.99 -4.73 -1.80
CA PRO A 24 -0.29 -5.41 -1.65
C PRO A 24 -0.47 -6.56 -2.64
N PHE A 25 0.05 -6.48 -3.86
CA PHE A 25 -0.02 -7.59 -4.83
C PHE A 25 0.67 -8.85 -4.32
N TYR A 26 1.94 -8.75 -3.91
CA TYR A 26 2.71 -9.89 -3.42
C TYR A 26 2.19 -10.41 -2.08
N ASN A 27 1.79 -9.51 -1.16
CA ASN A 27 1.22 -9.92 0.13
C ASN A 27 -0.11 -10.68 -0.05
N LEU A 28 -0.97 -10.24 -0.96
CA LEU A 28 -2.22 -10.95 -1.25
C LEU A 28 -1.95 -12.32 -1.87
N ARG A 29 -0.99 -12.42 -2.78
CA ARG A 29 -0.57 -13.70 -3.37
C ARG A 29 -0.04 -14.66 -2.30
N LEU A 30 0.85 -14.19 -1.44
CA LEU A 30 1.44 -14.97 -0.34
C LEU A 30 0.35 -15.50 0.62
N VAL A 31 -0.57 -14.63 1.04
CA VAL A 31 -1.67 -15.03 1.94
C VAL A 31 -2.64 -16.00 1.26
N ASN A 32 -2.88 -15.86 -0.04
CA ASN A 32 -3.70 -16.80 -0.80
C ASN A 32 -3.04 -18.17 -0.95
N GLN A 33 -1.73 -18.23 -1.20
CA GLN A 33 -0.98 -19.48 -1.25
C GLN A 33 -0.99 -20.17 0.13
N ARG A 34 -0.76 -19.42 1.20
CA ARG A 34 -0.83 -19.93 2.57
C ARG A 34 -2.22 -20.51 2.91
N ALA A 35 -3.30 -19.99 2.32
CA ALA A 35 -4.65 -20.48 2.58
C ALA A 35 -4.87 -21.96 2.18
N GLN A 36 -4.04 -22.51 1.30
CA GLN A 36 -4.09 -23.92 0.88
C GLN A 36 -3.84 -24.90 2.04
N PHE A 37 -3.15 -24.47 3.10
CA PHE A 37 -2.86 -25.28 4.29
C PHE A 37 -3.98 -25.25 5.35
N GLY A 38 -5.13 -24.62 5.04
CA GLY A 38 -6.27 -24.53 5.95
C GLY A 38 -6.06 -23.58 7.13
N LYS A 39 -6.93 -23.65 8.13
CA LYS A 39 -6.89 -22.78 9.33
C LYS A 39 -5.99 -23.31 10.45
N LYS A 40 -5.21 -24.36 10.20
CA LYS A 40 -4.24 -24.86 11.18
C LYS A 40 -3.08 -23.87 11.33
N LEU A 41 -2.64 -23.62 12.56
CA LEU A 41 -1.43 -22.87 12.82
C LEU A 41 -0.21 -23.75 12.51
N LEU A 42 0.65 -23.28 11.61
CA LEU A 42 1.91 -23.93 11.27
C LEU A 42 3.03 -22.96 11.63
N TYR A 43 3.54 -23.05 12.86
CA TYR A 43 4.37 -21.99 13.47
C TYR A 43 5.48 -21.48 12.55
N GLN A 44 6.31 -22.37 11.98
CA GLN A 44 7.43 -21.97 11.12
C GLN A 44 6.96 -21.29 9.82
N LEU A 45 5.91 -21.83 9.18
CA LEU A 45 5.35 -21.26 7.96
C LEU A 45 4.70 -19.90 8.25
N ASP A 46 3.87 -19.83 9.29
CA ASP A 46 3.16 -18.62 9.66
C ASP A 46 4.13 -17.52 10.14
N LYS A 47 5.22 -17.88 10.82
CA LYS A 47 6.31 -16.96 11.17
C LYS A 47 6.93 -16.34 9.92
N VAL A 48 7.38 -17.16 8.97
CA VAL A 48 7.98 -16.68 7.72
C VAL A 48 7.02 -15.77 6.96
N VAL A 49 5.74 -16.14 6.87
CA VAL A 49 4.73 -15.32 6.20
C VAL A 49 4.52 -13.99 6.91
N GLU A 50 4.41 -13.98 8.25
CA GLU A 50 4.22 -12.74 9.01
C GLU A 50 5.45 -11.84 8.96
N ASP A 51 6.65 -12.39 9.11
CA ASP A 51 7.92 -11.64 9.02
C ASP A 51 8.08 -11.03 7.62
N THR A 52 7.72 -11.77 6.57
CA THR A 52 7.77 -11.26 5.17
C THR A 52 6.80 -10.09 4.97
N ILE A 53 5.54 -10.24 5.38
CA ILE A 53 4.51 -9.22 5.19
C ILE A 53 4.85 -7.95 5.97
N GLN A 54 5.30 -8.09 7.21
CA GLN A 54 5.60 -6.97 8.09
C GLN A 54 6.96 -6.33 7.76
N GLY A 55 7.92 -7.08 7.25
CA GLY A 55 9.19 -6.55 6.75
C GLY A 55 9.05 -5.67 5.51
N LEU A 56 8.00 -5.88 4.71
CA LEU A 56 7.69 -5.04 3.54
C LEU A 56 6.98 -3.71 3.87
N GLU A 57 6.47 -3.58 5.10
CA GLU A 57 5.67 -2.45 5.53
C GLU A 57 6.39 -1.08 5.44
N PRO A 58 7.67 -0.94 5.87
CA PRO A 58 8.37 0.35 5.78
C PRO A 58 8.54 0.84 4.34
N TYR A 59 8.78 -0.09 3.40
CA TYR A 59 8.92 0.25 1.98
C TYR A 59 7.62 0.78 1.39
N CYS A 60 6.47 0.22 1.80
CA CYS A 60 5.15 0.70 1.38
C CYS A 60 4.96 2.17 1.79
N TRP A 61 5.32 2.53 3.02
CA TRP A 61 5.28 3.91 3.50
C TRP A 61 6.17 4.85 2.70
N THR A 62 7.41 4.43 2.41
CA THR A 62 8.32 5.21 1.57
C THR A 62 7.73 5.47 0.18
N PHE A 63 7.17 4.43 -0.47
CA PHE A 63 6.59 4.58 -1.79
C PHE A 63 5.31 5.42 -1.80
N ILE A 64 4.43 5.29 -0.80
CA ILE A 64 3.24 6.14 -0.67
C ILE A 64 3.64 7.61 -0.50
N LEU A 65 4.61 7.90 0.37
CA LEU A 65 5.10 9.26 0.59
C LEU A 65 5.70 9.84 -0.69
N LEU A 66 6.56 9.08 -1.37
CA LEU A 66 7.14 9.49 -2.66
C LEU A 66 6.05 9.74 -3.69
N LEU A 67 5.04 8.87 -3.79
CA LEU A 67 3.93 9.00 -4.74
C LEU A 67 3.12 10.28 -4.48
N PHE A 68 2.88 10.61 -3.20
CA PHE A 68 2.20 11.83 -2.79
C PHE A 68 3.01 13.08 -3.15
N VAL A 69 4.28 13.13 -2.73
CA VAL A 69 5.17 14.27 -2.98
C VAL A 69 5.36 14.51 -4.47
N THR A 70 5.65 13.45 -5.23
CA THR A 70 5.84 13.57 -6.68
C THR A 70 4.55 13.90 -7.43
N GLY A 71 3.39 13.52 -6.90
CA GLY A 71 2.09 13.91 -7.43
C GLY A 71 1.86 15.43 -7.43
N PHE A 72 2.25 16.11 -6.35
CA PHE A 72 2.24 17.58 -6.27
C PHE A 72 3.43 18.23 -6.99
N GLY A 73 4.50 17.48 -7.22
CA GLY A 73 5.66 17.96 -7.97
C GLY A 73 5.31 18.43 -9.38
N PHE A 74 4.36 17.78 -10.06
CA PHE A 74 4.01 18.13 -11.45
C PHE A 74 3.46 19.55 -11.61
N PRO A 75 2.40 19.96 -10.88
CA PRO A 75 1.94 21.34 -10.92
C PRO A 75 2.99 22.32 -10.37
N ALA A 76 3.80 21.92 -9.38
CA ALA A 76 4.84 22.77 -8.81
C ALA A 76 5.96 23.09 -9.82
N VAL A 77 6.41 22.10 -10.61
CA VAL A 77 7.38 22.30 -11.69
C VAL A 77 6.82 23.27 -12.72
N TYR A 78 5.59 23.07 -13.18
CA TYR A 78 4.96 23.98 -14.13
C TYR A 78 4.89 25.42 -13.60
N TYR A 79 4.43 25.59 -12.36
CA TYR A 79 4.36 26.91 -11.72
C TYR A 79 5.73 27.60 -11.62
N ALA A 80 6.79 26.85 -11.29
CA ALA A 80 8.13 27.40 -11.14
C ALA A 80 8.71 27.95 -12.46
N PHE A 81 8.36 27.38 -13.61
CA PHE A 81 8.87 27.82 -14.92
C PHE A 81 7.97 28.84 -15.63
N HIS A 82 6.65 28.76 -15.42
CA HIS A 82 5.67 29.61 -16.13
C HIS A 82 5.07 30.72 -15.26
N GLY A 83 5.31 30.71 -13.95
CA GLY A 83 4.78 31.70 -13.00
C GLY A 83 3.27 31.62 -12.75
N GLN A 84 2.60 30.63 -13.33
CA GLN A 84 1.16 30.41 -13.24
C GLN A 84 0.84 28.92 -13.17
N MET A 85 -0.33 28.58 -12.64
CA MET A 85 -0.81 27.19 -12.63
C MET A 85 -1.27 26.80 -14.04
N LYS A 86 -0.99 25.57 -14.45
CA LYS A 86 -1.51 25.03 -15.72
C LYS A 86 -3.04 25.00 -15.63
N GLU A 87 -3.73 25.51 -16.63
CA GLU A 87 -5.19 25.43 -16.66
C GLU A 87 -5.62 23.96 -16.74
N PHE A 88 -6.44 23.55 -15.78
CA PHE A 88 -7.08 22.25 -15.81
C PHE A 88 -8.45 22.36 -16.47
N ASN A 89 -8.65 21.60 -17.54
CA ASN A 89 -10.00 21.27 -17.95
C ASN A 89 -10.68 20.46 -16.82
N GLN A 90 -12.00 20.56 -16.69
CA GLN A 90 -12.82 19.90 -15.69
C GLN A 90 -12.49 18.40 -15.54
N THR A 91 -12.25 17.70 -16.65
CA THR A 91 -11.85 16.28 -16.63
C THR A 91 -10.52 16.04 -15.91
N VAL A 92 -9.51 16.89 -16.15
CA VAL A 92 -8.19 16.78 -15.52
C VAL A 92 -8.27 17.12 -14.04
N PHE A 93 -9.06 18.13 -13.67
CA PHE A 93 -9.28 18.48 -12.28
C PHE A 93 -9.97 17.34 -11.51
N ILE A 94 -11.02 16.74 -12.06
CA ILE A 94 -11.69 15.58 -11.45
C ILE A 94 -10.72 14.40 -11.28
N ALA A 95 -9.94 14.09 -12.32
CA ALA A 95 -8.92 13.04 -12.25
C ALA A 95 -7.88 13.34 -11.15
N PHE A 96 -7.49 14.60 -10.99
CA PHE A 96 -6.51 15.02 -10.00
C PHE A 96 -7.04 14.81 -8.58
N VAL A 97 -8.27 15.27 -8.32
CA VAL A 97 -8.93 15.11 -7.02
C VAL A 97 -9.14 13.63 -6.70
N LEU A 98 -9.67 12.84 -7.65
CA LEU A 98 -9.90 11.40 -7.44
C LEU A 98 -8.62 10.64 -7.12
N LYS A 99 -7.53 10.93 -7.84
CA LYS A 99 -6.21 10.34 -7.54
C LYS A 99 -5.79 10.61 -6.11
N HIS A 100 -5.91 11.85 -5.64
CA HIS A 100 -5.52 12.20 -4.27
C HIS A 100 -6.42 11.55 -3.22
N ILE A 101 -7.73 11.44 -3.49
CA ILE A 101 -8.66 10.70 -2.63
C ILE A 101 -8.22 9.23 -2.50
N PHE A 102 -7.87 8.57 -3.61
CA PHE A 102 -7.40 7.18 -3.57
C PHE A 102 -6.08 7.04 -2.82
N VAL A 103 -5.12 7.94 -3.05
CA VAL A 103 -3.84 7.94 -2.30
C VAL A 103 -4.08 8.15 -0.80
N LEU A 104 -4.95 9.08 -0.41
CA LEU A 104 -5.31 9.29 0.99
C LEU A 104 -6.03 8.06 1.59
N GLY A 105 -6.87 7.39 0.81
CA GLY A 105 -7.47 6.11 1.19
C GLY A 105 -6.41 5.04 1.45
N MET A 106 -5.39 4.95 0.59
CA MET A 106 -4.26 4.01 0.77
C MET A 106 -3.44 4.34 2.02
N VAL A 107 -3.12 5.62 2.25
CA VAL A 107 -2.46 6.09 3.48
C VAL A 107 -3.27 5.69 4.72
N SER A 108 -4.58 5.91 4.68
CA SER A 108 -5.48 5.61 5.81
C SER A 108 -5.53 4.12 6.11
N ILE A 109 -5.58 3.28 5.07
CA ILE A 109 -5.53 1.82 5.22
C ILE A 109 -4.17 1.37 5.75
N ALA A 110 -3.08 1.88 5.19
CA ALA A 110 -1.72 1.55 5.64
C ALA A 110 -1.53 1.94 7.11
N PHE A 111 -1.94 3.14 7.50
CA PHE A 111 -1.96 3.62 8.88
C PHE A 111 -2.73 2.66 9.80
N TYR A 112 -3.95 2.31 9.42
CA TYR A 112 -4.75 1.42 10.25
C TYR A 112 -4.13 0.02 10.38
N ILE A 113 -3.56 -0.53 9.31
CA ILE A 113 -2.86 -1.82 9.35
C ILE A 113 -1.63 -1.75 10.27
N THR A 114 -0.76 -0.76 10.06
CA THR A 114 0.49 -0.56 10.80
C THR A 114 0.27 -0.39 12.29
N PHE A 115 -0.64 0.51 12.69
CA PHE A 115 -0.75 0.93 14.09
C PHE A 115 -1.80 0.15 14.88
N PHE A 116 -2.78 -0.50 14.23
CA PHE A 116 -3.87 -1.17 14.95
C PHE A 116 -3.96 -2.67 14.68
N ILE A 117 -3.61 -3.14 13.49
CA ILE A 117 -3.76 -4.56 13.13
C ILE A 117 -2.47 -5.34 13.36
N ASN A 118 -1.34 -4.87 12.82
CA ASN A 118 -0.06 -5.54 12.92
C ASN A 118 0.41 -5.74 14.37
N PRO A 119 0.27 -4.76 15.30
CA PRO A 119 0.64 -4.97 16.70
C PRO A 119 -0.19 -6.06 17.37
N LYS A 120 -1.50 -6.11 17.09
CA LYS A 120 -2.39 -7.17 17.60
C LYS A 120 -2.08 -8.54 17.03
N ILE A 121 -1.63 -8.61 15.77
CA ILE A 121 -1.16 -9.86 15.16
C ILE A 121 0.13 -10.31 15.82
N LYS A 122 1.10 -9.41 16.04
CA LYS A 122 2.36 -9.72 16.75
C LYS A 122 2.10 -10.23 18.16
N GLU A 123 1.22 -9.56 18.90
CA GLU A 123 0.83 -9.95 20.27
C GLU A 123 0.15 -11.33 20.32
N ALA A 124 -0.75 -11.61 19.36
CA ALA A 124 -1.36 -12.93 19.27
C ALA A 124 -0.32 -14.00 18.90
N PHE A 125 0.59 -13.69 17.97
CA PHE A 125 1.60 -14.64 17.49
C PHE A 125 2.66 -14.95 18.55
N SER A 126 3.02 -14.00 19.41
CA SER A 126 4.01 -14.21 20.49
C SER A 126 3.54 -15.19 21.56
N LYS A 127 2.25 -15.52 21.62
CA LYS A 127 1.69 -16.53 22.53
C LYS A 127 1.83 -17.95 22.00
N PHE A 128 2.21 -18.11 20.74
CA PHE A 128 2.40 -19.42 20.14
C PHE A 128 3.85 -19.88 20.29
N SER A 129 4.03 -21.20 20.48
CA SER A 129 5.33 -21.85 20.51
C SER A 129 5.28 -23.12 19.65
N PRO A 130 6.41 -23.58 19.08
CA PRO A 130 6.49 -24.89 18.43
C PRO A 130 6.15 -26.06 19.36
N ASP A 131 6.39 -25.91 20.66
CA ASP A 131 6.40 -27.01 21.63
C ASP A 131 5.08 -27.17 22.39
N THR A 132 4.19 -26.19 22.33
CA THR A 132 2.89 -26.20 23.01
C THR A 132 1.73 -26.08 22.03
N ALA A 133 0.69 -26.87 22.27
CA ALA A 133 -0.56 -26.74 21.52
C ALA A 133 -1.18 -25.36 21.80
N PRO A 134 -1.45 -24.54 20.77
CA PRO A 134 -1.97 -23.20 20.95
C PRO A 134 -3.44 -23.24 21.38
N ASP A 135 -3.87 -22.27 22.16
CA ASP A 135 -5.26 -22.15 22.56
C ASP A 135 -6.14 -21.76 21.36
N GLU A 136 -7.31 -22.38 21.25
CA GLU A 136 -8.18 -22.24 20.10
C GLU A 136 -8.71 -20.80 19.94
N GLU A 137 -8.92 -20.09 21.05
CA GLU A 137 -9.39 -18.70 21.07
C GLU A 137 -8.36 -17.76 20.43
N THR A 138 -7.09 -17.85 20.82
CA THR A 138 -6.01 -17.01 20.28
C THR A 138 -5.71 -17.36 18.83
N VAL A 139 -5.80 -18.65 18.45
CA VAL A 139 -5.69 -19.07 17.05
C VAL A 139 -6.81 -18.43 16.20
N ASN A 140 -8.05 -18.48 16.66
CA ASN A 140 -9.18 -17.86 15.98
C ASN A 140 -9.02 -16.33 15.87
N LYS A 141 -8.58 -15.68 16.95
CA LYS A 141 -8.28 -14.24 16.97
C LYS A 141 -7.18 -13.88 15.96
N PHE A 142 -6.09 -14.65 15.93
CA PHE A 142 -4.99 -14.47 14.99
C PHE A 142 -5.45 -14.55 13.53
N PHE A 143 -6.19 -15.60 13.17
CA PHE A 143 -6.72 -15.74 11.81
C PHE A 143 -7.77 -14.69 11.46
N GLY A 144 -8.59 -14.26 12.41
CA GLY A 144 -9.53 -13.16 12.23
C GLY A 144 -8.82 -11.85 11.89
N LEU A 145 -7.76 -11.51 12.62
CA LEU A 145 -6.94 -10.32 12.35
C LEU A 145 -6.24 -10.41 10.98
N ARG A 146 -5.70 -11.57 10.62
CA ARG A 146 -5.10 -11.79 9.28
C ARG A 146 -6.12 -11.65 8.16
N ALA A 147 -7.33 -12.17 8.34
CA ALA A 147 -8.42 -12.02 7.38
C ALA A 147 -8.80 -10.55 7.19
N LYS A 148 -8.88 -9.78 8.30
CA LYS A 148 -9.13 -8.34 8.26
C LYS A 148 -8.00 -7.59 7.53
N ARG A 149 -6.73 -7.89 7.85
CA ARG A 149 -5.57 -7.32 7.13
C ARG A 149 -5.62 -7.64 5.64
N LYS A 150 -5.95 -8.88 5.27
CA LYS A 150 -6.12 -9.31 3.88
C LYS A 150 -7.20 -8.51 3.16
N GLN A 151 -8.35 -8.29 3.77
CA GLN A 151 -9.44 -7.50 3.17
C GLN A 151 -9.01 -6.04 2.95
N LEU A 152 -8.41 -5.41 3.95
CA LEU A 152 -7.89 -4.05 3.83
C LEU A 152 -6.80 -3.95 2.74
N CYS A 153 -5.92 -4.93 2.67
CA CYS A 153 -4.88 -5.01 1.64
C CYS A 153 -5.48 -5.15 0.22
N LYS A 154 -6.60 -5.88 0.05
CA LYS A 154 -7.36 -5.92 -1.22
C LYS A 154 -7.91 -4.55 -1.60
N VAL A 155 -8.51 -3.83 -0.65
CA VAL A 155 -9.04 -2.48 -0.91
C VAL A 155 -7.91 -1.53 -1.28
N CYS A 156 -6.79 -1.58 -0.56
CA CYS A 156 -5.59 -0.80 -0.88
C CYS A 156 -5.06 -1.12 -2.29
N PHE A 157 -5.05 -2.39 -2.69
CA PHE A 157 -4.66 -2.78 -4.05
C PHE A 157 -5.59 -2.19 -5.12
N VAL A 158 -6.91 -2.20 -4.88
CA VAL A 158 -7.88 -1.57 -5.80
C VAL A 158 -7.60 -0.07 -5.93
N PHE A 159 -7.36 0.65 -4.83
CA PHE A 159 -7.00 2.07 -4.88
C PHE A 159 -5.70 2.29 -5.67
N ALA A 160 -4.69 1.45 -5.49
CA ALA A 160 -3.44 1.54 -6.26
C ALA A 160 -3.68 1.37 -7.77
N LEU A 161 -4.53 0.43 -8.17
CA LEU A 161 -4.92 0.23 -9.58
C LEU A 161 -5.69 1.44 -10.13
N LEU A 162 -6.61 2.02 -9.35
CA LEU A 162 -7.35 3.21 -9.75
C LEU A 162 -6.41 4.42 -9.93
N VAL A 163 -5.43 4.60 -9.05
CA VAL A 163 -4.39 5.63 -9.21
C VAL A 163 -3.61 5.41 -10.51
N LEU A 164 -3.27 4.15 -10.83
CA LEU A 164 -2.56 3.81 -12.07
C LEU A 164 -3.38 4.09 -13.34
N ILE A 165 -4.69 3.84 -13.31
CA ILE A 165 -5.58 4.10 -14.44
C ILE A 165 -5.84 5.61 -14.62
N VAL A 166 -5.96 6.36 -13.52
CA VAL A 166 -6.27 7.79 -13.55
C VAL A 166 -5.03 8.65 -13.84
N SER A 167 -3.84 8.24 -13.40
CA SER A 167 -2.62 9.04 -13.56
C SER A 167 -2.28 9.43 -15.00
N PRO A 168 -2.45 8.58 -16.04
CA PRO A 168 -2.26 8.96 -17.43
C PRO A 168 -3.17 10.09 -17.91
N LEU A 169 -4.36 10.27 -17.33
CA LEU A 169 -5.30 11.34 -17.70
C LEU A 169 -4.80 12.72 -17.27
N LEU A 170 -3.87 12.76 -16.32
CA LEU A 170 -3.37 14.01 -15.76
C LEU A 170 -2.37 14.74 -16.66
N ARG A 171 -1.94 14.13 -17.78
CA ARG A 171 -0.89 14.63 -18.72
C ARG A 171 -0.47 16.08 -18.44
N PHE A 172 0.44 16.22 -17.47
CA PHE A 172 1.10 17.49 -17.19
C PHE A 172 2.13 17.75 -18.28
#